data_AF-A0A7S4HLC9-F1
#
_entry.id   AF-A0A7S4HLC9-F1
#
_cell.length_a   1.000
_cell.length_b   1.000
_cell.length_c   1.000
_cell.angle_alpha   90.00
_cell.angle_beta   90.00
_cell.angle_gamma   90.00
#
_symmetry.space_group_name_H-M   'P 1'
#
loop_
_entity.id
_entity.type
_entity.pdbx_description
1 polymer ?
#
loop_
_entity_poly.entity_id
_entity_poly.type
_entity_poly.pdbx_seq_one_letter_code
_entity_poly.pdbx_strand_id
1 'polypeptide(L)'
;MRDDILSFVSPFLQEYIWQKDSFSLREWSVVDVKNEKKKKKVWHEAAAPHLYNKQFFGECMDDEWFVVFLLLKISTSVELKEKYNPVITVQDNDGEFLLIESAYQLPKWISKPKHAINRVFIYNGKLHLLPRCITVEDPTSFGATNQTSQFYDDSKSFPPIDHAIEYLLDNERSTLASEQVQISAFERTEKFQQNLLKMNTGEADTLQEQQFACVFVPYCVSELLHTTKLLPHAIQALSDLDFNPQLLKIDPKYKKIRKLCDHHPQYAQTKKWIRVRFSRWLYAQLKFFSLPHDKMTPQEEVEMKLKFTNAEIKGILLGRKLEFAFSLLYNNLGPEDPLRTHFNILEETPEEDQLVSVGRAELADDDSEVWLEVSPE
;
A
#
# COMPACT_ATOMS: atom_id res chain seq x y z
N MET A 1 -16.75 3.97 -15.77
CA MET A 1 -16.49 2.85 -14.85
C MET A 1 -15.21 3.09 -14.08
N ARG A 2 -14.03 3.15 -14.73
CA ARG A 2 -12.75 3.44 -14.06
C ARG A 2 -12.82 4.70 -13.19
N ASP A 3 -13.21 5.82 -13.79
CA ASP A 3 -13.20 7.11 -13.10
C ASP A 3 -14.25 7.18 -12.00
N ASP A 4 -15.43 6.57 -12.19
CA ASP A 4 -16.47 6.42 -11.17
C ASP A 4 -15.94 5.64 -9.96
N ILE A 5 -15.23 4.53 -10.18
CA ILE A 5 -14.63 3.73 -9.12
C ILE A 5 -13.54 4.53 -8.41
N LEU A 6 -12.64 5.18 -9.15
CA LEU A 6 -11.57 5.99 -8.56
C LEU A 6 -12.13 7.16 -7.76
N SER A 7 -13.20 7.79 -8.23
CA SER A 7 -13.90 8.84 -7.51
C SER A 7 -14.54 8.31 -6.22
N PHE A 8 -15.17 7.14 -6.28
CA PHE A 8 -15.77 6.48 -5.11
C PHE A 8 -14.72 6.14 -4.05
N VAL A 9 -13.55 5.63 -4.44
CA VAL A 9 -12.51 5.25 -3.47
C VAL A 9 -11.61 6.41 -3.04
N SER A 10 -11.66 7.55 -3.73
CA SER A 10 -10.76 8.69 -3.49
C SER A 10 -10.68 9.14 -2.03
N PRO A 11 -11.79 9.24 -1.26
CA PRO A 11 -11.72 9.62 0.16
C PRO A 11 -10.87 8.67 1.00
N PHE A 12 -10.93 7.35 0.73
CA PHE A 12 -10.12 6.36 1.44
C PHE A 12 -8.62 6.49 1.08
N LEU A 13 -8.31 6.86 -0.17
CA LEU A 13 -6.94 7.00 -0.66
C LEU A 13 -6.21 8.25 -0.14
N GLN A 14 -6.95 9.27 0.29
CA GLN A 14 -6.36 10.51 0.81
C GLN A 14 -5.71 10.29 2.18
N GLU A 15 -6.37 9.50 3.03
CA GLU A 15 -5.93 9.26 4.40
C GLU A 15 -4.83 8.19 4.53
N TYR A 16 -4.77 7.27 3.57
CA TYR A 16 -3.83 6.15 3.62
C TYR A 16 -2.41 6.51 3.14
N ILE A 17 -1.39 6.09 3.90
CA ILE A 17 0.03 6.24 3.51
C ILE A 17 0.47 4.94 2.86
N TRP A 18 0.60 4.95 1.54
CA TRP A 18 1.15 3.84 0.76
C TRP A 18 2.65 3.71 0.95
N GLN A 19 3.15 2.48 1.00
CA GLN A 19 4.58 2.23 1.10
C GLN A 19 5.29 2.36 -0.25
N LYS A 20 4.65 1.84 -1.29
CA LYS A 20 5.20 1.72 -2.65
C LYS A 20 4.24 2.37 -3.62
N ASP A 21 3.55 1.56 -4.40
CA ASP A 21 2.59 2.01 -5.38
C ASP A 21 1.26 2.33 -4.70
N SER A 22 0.58 3.40 -5.12
CA SER A 22 -0.79 3.67 -4.70
C SER A 22 -1.79 2.86 -5.53
N PHE A 23 -2.99 2.66 -5.00
CA PHE A 23 -4.09 2.05 -5.74
C PHE A 23 -4.34 2.78 -7.07
N SER A 24 -4.46 2.01 -8.15
CA SER A 24 -4.73 2.52 -9.49
C SER A 24 -5.52 1.50 -10.30
N LEU A 25 -6.32 1.95 -11.26
CA LEU A 25 -7.04 1.06 -12.16
C LEU A 25 -6.65 1.35 -13.60
N ARG A 26 -6.53 0.29 -14.40
CA ARG A 26 -6.25 0.33 -15.84
C ARG A 26 -7.28 -0.52 -16.57
N GLU A 27 -7.61 -0.12 -17.79
CA GLU A 27 -8.44 -0.92 -18.68
C GLU A 27 -7.58 -1.98 -19.35
N TRP A 28 -8.00 -3.25 -19.28
CA TRP A 28 -7.37 -4.34 -20.00
C TRP A 28 -7.81 -4.32 -21.46
N SER A 29 -6.86 -4.36 -22.39
CA SER A 29 -7.13 -4.38 -23.83
C SER A 29 -6.58 -5.64 -24.52
N VAL A 30 -7.19 -6.01 -25.65
CA VAL A 30 -6.73 -7.14 -26.50
C VAL A 30 -5.31 -6.92 -27.05
N VAL A 31 -4.81 -5.68 -27.05
CA VAL A 31 -3.44 -5.35 -27.47
C VAL A 31 -2.41 -5.84 -26.44
N ASP A 32 -2.76 -5.81 -25.15
CA ASP A 32 -1.88 -6.24 -24.05
C ASP A 32 -1.58 -7.74 -24.12
N VAL A 33 -2.56 -8.54 -24.55
CA VAL A 33 -2.44 -9.99 -24.80
C VAL A 33 -1.30 -10.31 -25.79
N LYS A 34 -1.07 -9.48 -26.82
CA LYS A 34 -0.01 -9.73 -27.83
C LYS A 34 1.38 -9.45 -27.28
N ASN A 35 1.51 -8.49 -26.36
CA ASN A 35 2.78 -8.15 -25.72
C ASN A 35 3.16 -9.15 -24.63
N GLU A 36 2.18 -9.69 -23.89
CA GLU A 36 2.42 -10.68 -22.85
C GLU A 36 2.72 -12.10 -23.36
N LYS A 37 2.28 -12.48 -24.58
CA LYS A 37 2.62 -13.80 -25.18
C LYS A 37 4.13 -14.09 -25.27
N LYS A 38 4.99 -13.08 -25.19
CA LYS A 38 6.46 -13.25 -25.13
C LYS A 38 6.98 -13.60 -23.73
N LYS A 39 6.17 -13.43 -22.67
CA LYS A 39 6.45 -13.83 -21.29
C LYS A 39 5.61 -15.08 -20.99
N LYS A 40 6.25 -16.19 -20.60
CA LYS A 40 5.65 -17.54 -20.45
C LYS A 40 4.52 -17.70 -19.41
N LYS A 41 3.93 -16.63 -18.88
CA LYS A 41 2.79 -16.67 -17.96
C LYS A 41 1.80 -15.58 -18.37
N VAL A 42 0.87 -15.93 -19.26
CA VAL A 42 -0.31 -15.10 -19.53
C VAL A 42 -1.37 -15.53 -18.52
N TRP A 43 -1.72 -14.63 -17.60
CA TRP A 43 -2.75 -14.88 -16.57
C TRP A 43 -4.18 -14.65 -17.11
N HIS A 44 -4.29 -14.14 -18.35
CA HIS A 44 -5.53 -13.73 -18.97
C HIS A 44 -5.60 -14.28 -20.41
N GLU A 45 -5.80 -15.58 -20.57
CA GLU A 45 -6.16 -16.12 -21.88
C GLU A 45 -7.56 -15.61 -22.25
N ALA A 46 -7.60 -14.69 -23.23
CA ALA A 46 -8.82 -14.18 -23.87
C ALA A 46 -9.88 -13.60 -22.91
N ALA A 47 -9.48 -12.97 -21.80
CA ALA A 47 -10.43 -12.33 -20.88
C ALA A 47 -11.17 -11.17 -21.57
N ALA A 48 -12.48 -11.07 -21.33
CA ALA A 48 -13.30 -9.92 -21.69
C ALA A 48 -12.66 -8.59 -21.22
N PRO A 49 -12.98 -7.45 -21.86
CA PRO A 49 -12.52 -6.15 -21.38
C PRO A 49 -12.90 -5.94 -19.90
N HIS A 50 -11.90 -5.72 -19.04
CA HIS A 50 -12.09 -5.55 -17.60
C HIS A 50 -11.15 -4.49 -17.06
N LEU A 51 -11.41 -4.04 -15.83
CA LEU A 51 -10.48 -3.20 -15.09
C LEU A 51 -9.53 -4.07 -14.27
N TYR A 52 -8.26 -3.69 -14.23
CA TYR A 52 -7.27 -4.38 -13.42
C TYR A 52 -6.35 -3.39 -12.69
N ASN A 53 -5.81 -3.86 -11.57
CA ASN A 53 -4.72 -3.22 -10.85
C ASN A 53 -3.55 -4.20 -10.81
N LYS A 54 -2.34 -3.69 -10.97
CA LYS A 54 -1.11 -4.42 -10.68
C LYS A 54 -0.23 -3.50 -9.86
N GLN A 55 0.11 -3.93 -8.65
CA GLN A 55 0.75 -3.09 -7.66
C GLN A 55 1.92 -3.82 -7.00
N PHE A 56 3.00 -3.10 -6.74
CA PHE A 56 4.05 -3.57 -5.85
C PHE A 56 3.78 -3.03 -4.45
N PHE A 57 3.60 -3.92 -3.47
CA PHE A 57 3.41 -3.56 -2.05
C PHE A 57 4.69 -3.72 -1.20
N GLY A 58 5.77 -4.26 -1.79
CA GLY A 58 7.03 -4.52 -1.07
C GLY A 58 6.82 -5.56 0.03
N GLU A 59 7.17 -5.22 1.27
CA GLU A 59 6.94 -6.07 2.45
C GLU A 59 5.81 -5.53 3.34
N CYS A 60 5.09 -4.50 2.88
CA CYS A 60 4.00 -3.91 3.62
C CYS A 60 2.71 -4.69 3.36
N MET A 61 2.42 -5.69 4.20
CA MET A 61 1.16 -6.45 4.14
C MET A 61 -0.06 -5.53 4.28
N ASP A 62 0.05 -4.41 5.00
CA ASP A 62 -1.05 -3.46 5.16
C ASP A 62 -1.50 -2.87 3.82
N ASP A 63 -0.58 -2.60 2.89
CA ASP A 63 -0.92 -2.09 1.55
C ASP A 63 -1.76 -3.12 0.77
N GLU A 64 -1.38 -4.39 0.82
CA GLU A 64 -2.10 -5.48 0.17
C GLU A 64 -3.52 -5.63 0.74
N TRP A 65 -3.65 -5.67 2.06
CA TRP A 65 -4.95 -5.79 2.73
C TRP A 65 -5.81 -4.54 2.61
N PHE A 66 -5.20 -3.36 2.49
CA PHE A 66 -5.92 -2.13 2.20
C PHE A 66 -6.52 -2.15 0.79
N VAL A 67 -5.82 -2.71 -0.20
CA VAL A 67 -6.41 -2.95 -1.53
C VAL A 67 -7.63 -3.86 -1.44
N VAL A 68 -7.56 -4.99 -0.70
CA VAL A 68 -8.73 -5.87 -0.48
C VAL A 68 -9.89 -5.11 0.16
N PHE A 69 -9.60 -4.29 1.17
CA PHE A 69 -10.60 -3.44 1.80
C PHE A 69 -11.28 -2.49 0.79
N LEU A 70 -10.52 -1.84 -0.10
CA LEU A 70 -11.09 -0.99 -1.16
C LEU A 70 -11.96 -1.79 -2.12
N LEU A 71 -11.53 -3.00 -2.51
CA LEU A 71 -12.30 -3.90 -3.37
C LEU A 71 -13.63 -4.33 -2.71
N LEU A 72 -13.64 -4.58 -1.41
CA LEU A 72 -14.88 -4.82 -0.65
C LEU A 72 -15.81 -3.60 -0.66
N LYS A 73 -15.27 -2.38 -0.52
CA LYS A 73 -16.06 -1.14 -0.62
C LYS A 73 -16.67 -0.96 -2.01
N ILE A 74 -15.88 -1.20 -3.04
CA ILE A 74 -16.36 -1.18 -4.44
C ILE A 74 -17.47 -2.21 -4.61
N SER A 75 -17.27 -3.44 -4.13
CA SER A 75 -18.24 -4.53 -4.24
C SER A 75 -19.50 -4.34 -3.39
N THR A 76 -19.50 -3.43 -2.40
CA THR A 76 -20.66 -3.16 -1.52
C THR A 76 -21.43 -1.89 -1.89
N SER A 77 -20.82 -0.99 -2.66
CA SER A 77 -21.42 0.28 -3.07
C SER A 77 -22.71 0.08 -3.86
N VAL A 78 -23.81 0.67 -3.38
CA VAL A 78 -25.12 0.60 -4.05
C VAL A 78 -25.03 1.19 -5.45
N GLU A 79 -24.43 2.36 -5.59
CA GLU A 79 -24.30 3.07 -6.87
C GLU A 79 -23.50 2.26 -7.90
N LEU A 80 -22.35 1.69 -7.48
CA LEU A 80 -21.52 0.90 -8.39
C LEU A 80 -22.16 -0.45 -8.72
N LYS A 81 -22.89 -1.06 -7.78
CA LYS A 81 -23.66 -2.29 -8.02
C LYS A 81 -24.74 -2.09 -9.06
N GLU A 82 -25.58 -1.08 -8.90
CA GLU A 82 -26.68 -0.81 -9.84
C GLU A 82 -26.17 -0.46 -11.23
N LYS A 83 -25.03 0.23 -11.31
CA LYS A 83 -24.48 0.70 -12.58
C LYS A 83 -23.61 -0.33 -13.31
N TYR A 84 -22.85 -1.13 -12.57
CA TYR A 84 -21.79 -1.98 -13.15
C TYR A 84 -21.81 -3.44 -12.67
N ASN A 85 -22.51 -3.73 -11.59
CA ASN A 85 -22.55 -5.05 -10.94
C ASN A 85 -21.16 -5.73 -10.82
N PRO A 86 -20.21 -5.13 -10.08
CA PRO A 86 -18.81 -5.52 -10.14
C PRO A 86 -18.56 -6.92 -9.56
N VAL A 87 -17.98 -7.80 -10.39
CA VAL A 87 -17.40 -9.08 -9.99
C VAL A 87 -15.88 -8.91 -9.95
N ILE A 88 -15.28 -9.23 -8.80
CA ILE A 88 -13.88 -8.88 -8.53
C ILE A 88 -13.08 -10.15 -8.23
N THR A 89 -11.86 -10.23 -8.77
CA THR A 89 -10.84 -11.21 -8.39
C THR A 89 -9.64 -10.49 -7.81
N VAL A 90 -8.90 -11.15 -6.92
CA VAL A 90 -7.67 -10.60 -6.33
C VAL A 90 -6.68 -11.73 -6.14
N GLN A 91 -5.44 -11.52 -6.58
CA GLN A 91 -4.39 -12.52 -6.53
C GLN A 91 -3.04 -11.85 -6.21
N ASP A 92 -2.18 -12.58 -5.51
CA ASP A 92 -0.80 -12.19 -5.24
C ASP A 92 0.20 -13.06 -6.05
N ASN A 93 1.47 -13.07 -5.66
CA ASN A 93 2.48 -13.88 -6.34
C ASN A 93 2.31 -15.39 -6.12
N ASP A 94 1.61 -15.80 -5.06
CA ASP A 94 1.32 -17.19 -4.70
C ASP A 94 -0.04 -17.66 -5.24
N GLY A 95 -0.88 -16.74 -5.72
CA GLY A 95 -2.15 -16.99 -6.40
C GLY A 95 -3.32 -16.45 -5.60
N GLU A 96 -4.20 -17.33 -5.12
CA GLU A 96 -5.42 -16.96 -4.39
C GLU A 96 -5.13 -16.75 -2.90
N PHE A 97 -4.51 -15.63 -2.53
CA PHE A 97 -4.04 -15.41 -1.15
C PHE A 97 -5.17 -15.27 -0.11
N LEU A 98 -6.37 -14.85 -0.51
CA LEU A 98 -7.53 -14.82 0.40
C LEU A 98 -7.85 -16.21 0.97
N LEU A 99 -7.51 -17.27 0.24
CA LEU A 99 -7.70 -18.65 0.68
C LEU A 99 -6.67 -19.08 1.73
N ILE A 100 -5.53 -18.40 1.84
CA ILE A 100 -4.48 -18.74 2.80
C ILE A 100 -4.98 -18.50 4.23
N GLU A 101 -5.61 -17.36 4.49
CA GLU A 101 -6.16 -17.04 5.82
C GLU A 101 -7.29 -18.01 6.23
N SER A 102 -7.98 -18.59 5.25
CA SER A 102 -9.09 -19.53 5.47
C SER A 102 -8.69 -21.00 5.30
N ALA A 103 -7.40 -21.32 5.19
CA ALA A 103 -6.93 -22.62 4.69
C ALA A 103 -7.48 -23.82 5.48
N TYR A 104 -7.72 -23.68 6.78
CA TYR A 104 -8.24 -24.74 7.64
C TYR A 104 -9.75 -24.96 7.51
N GLN A 105 -10.47 -23.98 6.97
CA GLN A 105 -11.92 -23.98 6.83
C GLN A 105 -12.35 -24.28 5.38
N LEU A 106 -11.41 -24.34 4.44
CA LEU A 106 -11.70 -24.60 3.03
C LEU A 106 -12.15 -26.05 2.78
N PRO A 107 -13.03 -26.26 1.79
CA PRO A 107 -13.31 -27.58 1.27
C PRO A 107 -12.04 -28.29 0.80
N LYS A 108 -11.88 -29.59 1.11
CA LYS A 108 -10.66 -30.36 0.78
C LYS A 108 -10.26 -30.30 -0.70
N TRP A 109 -11.22 -30.10 -1.61
CA TRP A 109 -10.98 -30.07 -3.05
C TRP A 109 -10.20 -28.82 -3.53
N ILE A 110 -10.35 -27.67 -2.85
CA ILE A 110 -9.69 -26.40 -3.26
C ILE A 110 -8.30 -26.21 -2.62
N SER A 111 -7.81 -27.20 -1.90
CA SER A 111 -6.54 -27.17 -1.16
C SER A 111 -5.28 -26.94 -2.01
N LYS A 112 -5.34 -27.04 -3.34
CA LYS A 112 -4.21 -26.73 -4.23
C LYS A 112 -4.54 -25.51 -5.09
N PRO A 113 -3.62 -24.53 -5.25
CA PRO A 113 -3.87 -23.30 -5.99
C PRO A 113 -4.45 -23.50 -7.41
N LYS A 114 -4.00 -24.55 -8.12
CA LYS A 114 -4.51 -24.88 -9.46
C LYS A 114 -6.02 -25.16 -9.52
N HIS A 115 -6.63 -25.57 -8.41
CA HIS A 115 -8.07 -25.85 -8.34
C HIS A 115 -8.88 -24.57 -8.09
N ALA A 116 -8.25 -23.47 -7.70
CA ALA A 116 -8.92 -22.21 -7.37
C ALA A 116 -9.00 -21.24 -8.56
N ILE A 117 -8.29 -21.51 -9.66
CA ILE A 117 -8.29 -20.69 -10.88
C ILE A 117 -9.72 -20.47 -11.38
N ASN A 118 -10.12 -19.20 -11.53
CA ASN A 118 -11.45 -18.75 -11.96
C ASN A 118 -12.60 -19.28 -11.09
N ARG A 119 -12.37 -19.45 -9.78
CA ARG A 119 -13.40 -19.92 -8.84
C ARG A 119 -13.56 -19.08 -7.58
N VAL A 120 -12.67 -18.12 -7.35
CA VAL A 120 -12.67 -17.27 -6.17
C VAL A 120 -13.05 -15.86 -6.60
N PHE A 121 -14.14 -15.34 -6.05
CA PHE A 121 -14.64 -14.01 -6.41
C PHE A 121 -15.06 -13.24 -5.17
N ILE A 122 -14.85 -11.92 -5.18
CA ILE A 122 -15.55 -10.98 -4.31
C ILE A 122 -16.74 -10.47 -5.10
N TYR A 123 -17.95 -10.74 -4.60
CA TYR A 123 -19.20 -10.28 -5.18
C TYR A 123 -20.18 -9.91 -4.07
N ASN A 124 -20.89 -8.79 -4.25
CA ASN A 124 -21.79 -8.23 -3.24
C ASN A 124 -21.19 -8.06 -1.83
N GLY A 125 -19.87 -7.84 -1.72
CA GLY A 125 -19.17 -7.72 -0.45
C GLY A 125 -18.95 -9.05 0.28
N LYS A 126 -19.09 -10.17 -0.42
CA LYS A 126 -18.89 -11.53 0.11
C LYS A 126 -17.90 -12.29 -0.76
N LEU A 127 -17.26 -13.29 -0.16
CA LEU A 127 -16.43 -14.25 -0.87
C LEU A 127 -17.33 -15.33 -1.48
N HIS A 128 -17.13 -15.60 -2.77
CA HIS A 128 -17.79 -16.68 -3.47
C HIS A 128 -16.75 -17.70 -3.93
N LEU A 129 -17.06 -18.98 -3.70
CA LEU A 129 -16.29 -20.13 -4.14
C LEU A 129 -17.16 -20.97 -5.08
N LEU A 130 -16.83 -20.95 -6.36
CA LEU A 130 -17.53 -21.80 -7.32
C LEU A 130 -17.28 -23.28 -7.00
N PRO A 131 -18.31 -24.13 -7.07
CA PRO A 131 -18.14 -25.55 -6.82
C PRO A 131 -17.19 -26.16 -7.86
N ARG A 132 -16.56 -27.27 -7.50
CA ARG A 132 -15.64 -28.01 -8.37
C ARG A 132 -16.20 -28.25 -9.77
N CYS A 133 -17.46 -28.65 -9.85
CA CYS A 133 -18.16 -28.88 -11.12
C CYS A 133 -19.16 -27.75 -11.33
N ILE A 134 -18.96 -26.98 -12.40
CA ILE A 134 -19.97 -26.03 -12.88
C ILE A 134 -20.50 -26.51 -14.23
N THR A 135 -21.77 -26.24 -14.47
CA THR A 135 -22.46 -26.48 -15.75
C THR A 135 -23.08 -25.17 -16.17
N VAL A 136 -22.76 -24.72 -17.38
CA VAL A 136 -23.37 -23.53 -18.00
C VAL A 136 -24.14 -23.98 -19.24
N GLU A 137 -25.32 -23.40 -19.45
CA GLU A 137 -26.11 -23.66 -20.66
C GLU A 137 -25.50 -22.88 -21.82
N ASP A 138 -25.20 -23.53 -22.94
CA ASP A 138 -24.54 -22.88 -24.07
C ASP A 138 -25.55 -22.02 -24.86
N PRO A 139 -25.43 -20.67 -24.88
CA PRO A 139 -26.39 -19.80 -25.56
C PRO A 139 -26.36 -19.95 -27.09
N THR A 140 -25.33 -20.60 -27.67
CA THR A 140 -25.25 -20.87 -29.12
C THR A 140 -26.08 -22.09 -29.57
N SER A 141 -26.70 -22.81 -28.62
CA SER A 141 -27.46 -24.04 -28.88
C SER A 141 -28.94 -23.83 -29.24
N PHE A 142 -29.30 -22.68 -29.83
CA PHE A 142 -30.62 -22.52 -30.46
C PHE A 142 -30.72 -23.37 -31.74
N GLY A 143 -31.08 -24.65 -31.59
CA GLY A 143 -31.49 -25.51 -32.71
C GLY A 143 -30.95 -26.94 -32.73
N ALA A 144 -30.12 -27.37 -31.77
CA ALA A 144 -29.69 -28.76 -31.67
C ALA A 144 -30.20 -29.36 -30.34
N THR A 145 -31.02 -30.39 -30.43
CA THR A 145 -31.70 -31.10 -29.32
C THR A 145 -30.78 -31.88 -28.36
N ASN A 146 -29.51 -31.50 -28.24
CA ASN A 146 -28.57 -32.09 -27.29
C ASN A 146 -28.08 -30.99 -26.35
N GLN A 147 -28.72 -30.88 -25.18
CA GLN A 147 -28.24 -30.09 -24.04
C GLN A 147 -26.80 -30.54 -23.73
N THR A 148 -25.81 -29.74 -24.14
CA THR A 148 -24.40 -30.08 -23.93
C THR A 148 -23.88 -29.21 -22.80
N SER A 149 -24.18 -29.59 -21.56
CA SER A 149 -23.59 -28.95 -20.38
C SER A 149 -22.07 -29.14 -20.41
N GLN A 150 -21.29 -28.06 -20.56
CA GLN A 150 -19.83 -28.13 -20.45
C GLN A 150 -19.45 -28.35 -18.97
N PHE A 151 -18.75 -29.45 -18.70
CA PHE A 151 -18.38 -29.90 -17.35
C PHE A 151 -16.88 -29.70 -17.12
N TYR A 152 -16.52 -28.87 -16.14
CA TYR A 152 -15.12 -28.60 -15.78
C TYR A 152 -14.74 -29.37 -14.51
N ASP A 153 -13.79 -30.31 -14.60
CA ASP A 153 -13.27 -31.11 -13.47
C ASP A 153 -11.73 -31.15 -13.43
N ASP A 154 -11.17 -31.49 -12.26
CA ASP A 154 -9.76 -31.59 -11.85
C ASP A 154 -8.81 -32.27 -12.84
N SER A 155 -9.36 -33.06 -13.76
CA SER A 155 -8.57 -33.83 -14.71
C SER A 155 -8.11 -33.03 -15.94
N LYS A 156 -8.84 -31.99 -16.40
CA LYS A 156 -8.49 -31.30 -17.67
C LYS A 156 -8.83 -29.81 -17.86
N SER A 157 -9.56 -29.11 -16.97
CA SER A 157 -9.87 -27.69 -17.26
C SER A 157 -10.37 -26.92 -16.03
N PHE A 158 -9.90 -25.68 -15.84
CA PHE A 158 -10.61 -24.65 -15.08
C PHE A 158 -11.70 -24.04 -15.98
N PRO A 159 -12.80 -23.50 -15.41
CA PRO A 159 -13.80 -22.83 -16.23
C PRO A 159 -13.20 -21.56 -16.87
N PRO A 160 -13.50 -21.26 -18.13
CA PRO A 160 -13.25 -19.94 -18.70
C PRO A 160 -13.86 -18.86 -17.82
N ILE A 161 -13.20 -17.70 -17.72
CA ILE A 161 -13.62 -16.64 -16.80
C ILE A 161 -15.06 -16.18 -17.06
N ASP A 162 -15.48 -16.10 -18.33
CA ASP A 162 -16.82 -15.67 -18.69
C ASP A 162 -17.89 -16.65 -18.19
N HIS A 163 -17.67 -17.96 -18.35
CA HIS A 163 -18.56 -19.01 -17.82
C HIS A 163 -18.58 -19.02 -16.28
N ALA A 164 -17.45 -18.73 -15.64
CA ALA A 164 -17.38 -18.63 -14.19
C ALA A 164 -18.19 -17.44 -13.66
N ILE A 165 -18.10 -16.28 -14.33
CA ILE A 165 -18.88 -15.10 -14.00
C ILE A 165 -20.37 -15.35 -14.23
N GLU A 166 -20.75 -15.93 -15.37
CA GLU A 166 -22.15 -16.28 -15.67
C GLU A 166 -22.72 -17.22 -14.60
N TYR A 167 -22.00 -18.30 -14.29
CA TYR A 167 -22.41 -19.23 -13.25
C TYR A 167 -22.57 -18.54 -11.89
N LEU A 168 -21.63 -17.67 -11.51
CA LEU A 168 -21.71 -16.90 -10.26
C LEU A 168 -22.98 -16.05 -10.19
N LEU A 169 -23.28 -15.31 -11.26
CA LEU A 169 -24.43 -14.40 -11.32
C LEU A 169 -25.75 -15.17 -11.23
N ASP A 170 -25.84 -16.33 -11.87
CA ASP A 170 -27.03 -17.20 -11.81
C ASP A 170 -27.17 -17.94 -10.47
N ASN A 171 -26.05 -18.14 -9.77
CA ASN A 171 -25.96 -19.02 -8.60
C ASN A 171 -25.35 -18.33 -7.37
N GLU A 172 -25.64 -17.05 -7.15
CA GLU A 172 -25.06 -16.23 -6.06
C GLU A 172 -25.16 -16.94 -4.70
N ARG A 173 -26.34 -17.48 -4.36
CA ARG A 173 -26.58 -18.11 -3.05
C ARG A 173 -25.80 -19.41 -2.85
N SER A 174 -25.64 -20.22 -3.88
CA SER A 174 -24.97 -21.53 -3.76
C SER A 174 -23.46 -21.44 -3.89
N THR A 175 -22.94 -20.35 -4.45
CA THR A 175 -21.52 -20.04 -4.54
C THR A 175 -20.98 -19.30 -3.31
N LEU A 176 -21.84 -18.82 -2.41
CA LEU A 176 -21.43 -18.12 -1.20
C LEU A 176 -20.54 -19.02 -0.32
N ALA A 177 -19.34 -18.55 0.04
CA ALA A 177 -18.46 -19.28 0.94
C ALA A 177 -19.06 -19.39 2.35
N SER A 178 -18.69 -20.42 3.10
CA SER A 178 -19.18 -20.63 4.47
C SER A 178 -18.81 -19.45 5.38
N GLU A 179 -19.59 -19.24 6.43
CA GLU A 179 -19.38 -18.12 7.36
C GLU A 179 -17.96 -18.06 7.93
N GLN A 180 -17.38 -19.20 8.28
CA GLN A 180 -16.02 -19.25 8.80
C GLN A 180 -14.98 -18.82 7.74
N VAL A 181 -15.19 -19.21 6.48
CA VAL A 181 -14.33 -18.76 5.37
C VAL A 181 -14.53 -17.26 5.10
N GLN A 182 -15.75 -16.74 5.20
CA GLN A 182 -16.02 -15.30 5.05
C GLN A 182 -15.27 -14.48 6.09
N ILE A 183 -15.33 -14.90 7.35
CA ILE A 183 -14.66 -14.23 8.47
C ILE A 183 -13.15 -14.26 8.25
N SER A 184 -12.57 -15.45 8.11
CA SER A 184 -11.12 -15.60 7.99
C SER A 184 -10.55 -14.91 6.74
N ALA A 185 -11.25 -14.93 5.61
CA ALA A 185 -10.77 -14.29 4.39
C ALA A 185 -10.74 -12.75 4.46
N PHE A 186 -11.53 -12.13 5.35
CA PHE A 186 -11.65 -10.67 5.43
C PHE A 186 -11.31 -10.08 6.79
N GLU A 187 -10.95 -10.89 7.78
CA GLU A 187 -10.62 -10.46 9.16
C GLU A 187 -9.60 -9.31 9.18
N ARG A 188 -8.53 -9.42 8.39
CA ARG A 188 -7.49 -8.37 8.30
C ARG A 188 -7.97 -7.05 7.72
N THR A 189 -9.13 -7.02 7.06
CA THR A 189 -9.73 -5.78 6.54
C THR A 189 -10.50 -5.00 7.61
N GLU A 190 -10.86 -5.63 8.72
CA GLU A 190 -11.68 -5.01 9.78
C GLU A 190 -10.99 -3.80 10.41
N LYS A 191 -9.67 -3.84 10.58
CA LYS A 191 -8.91 -2.69 11.12
C LYS A 191 -9.11 -1.42 10.31
N PHE A 192 -9.18 -1.52 8.97
CA PHE A 192 -9.39 -0.37 8.09
C PHE A 192 -10.82 0.17 8.21
N GLN A 193 -11.80 -0.72 8.36
CA GLN A 193 -13.18 -0.35 8.64
C GLN A 193 -13.29 0.42 9.96
N GLN A 194 -12.65 -0.06 11.02
CA GLN A 194 -12.65 0.57 12.34
C GLN A 194 -11.96 1.94 12.30
N ASN A 195 -10.81 2.04 11.63
CA ASN A 195 -10.08 3.30 11.48
C ASN A 195 -10.93 4.39 10.80
N LEU A 196 -11.70 4.02 9.77
CA LEU A 196 -12.60 4.97 9.11
C LEU A 196 -13.77 5.40 10.00
N LEU A 197 -14.32 4.50 10.82
CA LEU A 197 -15.38 4.84 11.76
C LEU A 197 -14.87 5.86 12.79
N LYS A 198 -13.67 5.65 13.34
CA LYS A 198 -13.01 6.58 14.28
C LYS A 198 -12.75 7.95 13.66
N MET A 199 -12.36 8.00 12.38
CA MET A 199 -12.19 9.27 11.66
C MET A 199 -13.50 10.04 11.55
N ASN A 200 -14.60 9.35 11.25
CA ASN A 200 -15.92 9.98 11.07
C ASN A 200 -16.56 10.43 12.40
N THR A 201 -16.24 9.78 13.52
CA THR A 201 -16.75 10.15 14.86
C THR A 201 -15.96 11.28 15.53
N GLY A 202 -14.89 11.78 14.90
CA GLY A 202 -14.02 12.80 15.50
C GLY A 202 -13.08 12.25 16.59
N GLU A 203 -13.04 10.93 16.79
CA GLU A 203 -12.09 10.23 17.66
C GLU A 203 -10.74 9.98 16.95
N ALA A 204 -10.36 10.89 16.06
CA ALA A 204 -9.16 10.80 15.23
C ALA A 204 -7.87 10.86 16.04
N ASP A 205 -7.88 11.49 17.22
CA ASP A 205 -6.73 11.53 18.13
C ASP A 205 -6.35 10.13 18.68
N THR A 206 -7.23 9.15 18.54
CA THR A 206 -7.04 7.73 18.94
C THR A 206 -6.85 6.78 17.75
N LEU A 207 -6.33 7.26 16.62
CA LEU A 207 -5.83 6.41 15.53
C LEU A 207 -4.50 5.74 15.94
N GLN A 208 -4.58 4.75 16.83
CA GLN A 208 -3.47 3.96 17.41
C GLN A 208 -2.58 3.20 16.40
N GLU A 209 -2.83 3.30 15.09
CA GLU A 209 -2.05 2.61 14.06
C GLU A 209 -1.17 3.54 13.22
N GLN A 210 -1.50 4.83 13.15
CA GLN A 210 -0.69 5.83 12.45
C GLN A 210 0.14 6.61 13.46
N GLN A 211 1.45 6.50 13.32
CA GLN A 211 2.39 6.96 14.33
C GLN A 211 2.85 8.35 13.97
N PHE A 212 2.65 9.27 14.90
CA PHE A 212 3.23 10.59 14.78
C PHE A 212 4.60 10.58 15.47
N ALA A 213 5.62 11.07 14.79
CA ALA A 213 6.89 11.36 15.41
C ALA A 213 7.21 12.85 15.23
N CYS A 214 7.62 13.49 16.33
CA CYS A 214 8.17 14.83 16.28
C CYS A 214 9.62 14.75 15.82
N VAL A 215 9.94 15.42 14.71
CA VAL A 215 11.27 15.41 14.10
C VAL A 215 11.80 16.82 13.93
N PHE A 216 13.11 16.98 14.06
CA PHE A 216 13.78 18.26 13.85
C PHE A 216 14.50 18.26 12.50
N VAL A 217 13.92 18.94 11.51
CA VAL A 217 14.38 18.89 10.11
C VAL A 217 14.59 20.30 9.54
N PRO A 218 15.40 20.44 8.48
CA PRO A 218 15.43 21.67 7.70
C PRO A 218 14.06 22.03 7.13
N TYR A 219 13.80 23.33 6.97
CA TYR A 219 12.56 23.84 6.41
C TYR A 219 12.29 23.25 5.02
N CYS A 220 13.33 23.10 4.18
CA CYS A 220 13.22 22.47 2.86
C CYS A 220 12.60 21.05 2.93
N VAL A 221 12.96 20.26 3.95
CA VAL A 221 12.40 18.92 4.17
C VAL A 221 10.99 18.99 4.76
N SER A 222 10.75 19.95 5.64
CA SER A 222 9.44 20.18 6.23
C SER A 222 8.36 20.51 5.19
N GLU A 223 8.66 21.38 4.24
CA GLU A 223 7.70 21.75 3.19
C GLU A 223 7.32 20.54 2.35
N LEU A 224 8.32 19.73 1.96
CA LEU A 224 8.07 18.49 1.24
C LEU A 224 7.20 17.51 2.04
N LEU A 225 7.43 17.39 3.35
CA LEU A 225 6.65 16.50 4.22
C LEU A 225 5.20 16.92 4.39
N HIS A 226 4.91 18.23 4.38
CA HIS A 226 3.55 18.74 4.54
C HIS A 226 2.74 18.75 3.23
N THR A 227 3.40 19.02 2.11
CA THR A 227 2.70 19.30 0.84
C THR A 227 2.75 18.16 -0.15
N THR A 228 3.62 17.16 0.04
CA THR A 228 3.86 16.09 -0.93
C THR A 228 3.70 14.70 -0.32
N LYS A 229 3.54 13.69 -1.18
CA LYS A 229 3.53 12.26 -0.79
C LYS A 229 4.91 11.59 -0.97
N LEU A 230 5.99 12.33 -0.79
CA LEU A 230 7.36 11.84 -1.02
C LEU A 230 7.95 11.05 0.15
N LEU A 231 7.38 11.09 1.36
CA LEU A 231 7.93 10.40 2.54
C LEU A 231 8.23 8.91 2.28
N PRO A 232 7.32 8.10 1.70
CA PRO A 232 7.60 6.69 1.43
C PRO A 232 8.75 6.50 0.43
N HIS A 233 8.82 7.35 -0.60
CA HIS A 233 9.88 7.34 -1.61
C HIS A 233 11.24 7.70 -1.01
N ALA A 234 11.28 8.66 -0.09
CA ALA A 234 12.51 9.07 0.59
C ALA A 234 13.04 7.94 1.48
N ILE A 235 12.16 7.32 2.28
CA ILE A 235 12.53 6.18 3.12
C ILE A 235 12.93 4.99 2.26
N GLN A 236 12.25 4.74 1.15
CA GLN A 236 12.64 3.67 0.24
C GLN A 236 14.05 3.86 -0.32
N ALA A 237 14.41 5.09 -0.69
CA ALA A 237 15.76 5.38 -1.16
C ALA A 237 16.81 4.99 -0.10
N LEU A 238 16.52 5.17 1.20
CA LEU A 238 17.39 4.68 2.27
C LEU A 238 17.44 3.15 2.33
N SER A 239 16.29 2.49 2.30
CA SER A 239 16.22 1.02 2.38
C SER A 239 16.97 0.34 1.24
N ASP A 240 16.98 0.93 0.05
CA ASP A 240 17.77 0.44 -1.09
C ASP A 240 19.29 0.49 -0.82
N LEU A 241 19.76 1.35 0.08
CA LEU A 241 21.15 1.36 0.54
C LEU A 241 21.46 0.30 1.59
N ASP A 242 20.50 -0.05 2.44
CA ASP A 242 20.71 -1.00 3.53
C ASP A 242 20.87 -2.44 3.02
N PHE A 243 20.38 -2.73 1.81
CA PHE A 243 20.72 -3.98 1.10
C PHE A 243 22.23 -4.11 0.80
N ASN A 244 23.00 -3.01 0.88
CA ASN A 244 24.46 -3.03 0.82
C ASN A 244 25.08 -1.87 1.62
N PRO A 245 25.16 -1.97 2.96
CA PRO A 245 25.62 -0.90 3.85
C PRO A 245 27.10 -0.53 3.62
N GLN A 246 27.86 -1.41 2.95
CA GLN A 246 29.24 -1.14 2.56
C GLN A 246 29.32 -0.04 1.48
N LEU A 247 28.27 0.16 0.68
CA LEU A 247 28.23 1.21 -0.34
C LEU A 247 28.42 2.61 0.27
N LEU A 248 27.86 2.88 1.44
CA LEU A 248 28.06 4.17 2.13
C LEU A 248 29.54 4.48 2.41
N LYS A 249 30.38 3.46 2.58
CA LYS A 249 31.81 3.60 2.88
C LYS A 249 32.69 3.52 1.63
N ILE A 250 32.31 2.67 0.68
CA ILE A 250 33.13 2.26 -0.45
C ILE A 250 32.78 3.06 -1.71
N ASP A 251 31.50 3.31 -1.96
CA ASP A 251 31.03 3.92 -3.20
C ASP A 251 31.15 5.46 -3.13
N PRO A 252 32.00 6.09 -3.98
CA PRO A 252 32.19 7.53 -4.02
C PRO A 252 30.91 8.32 -4.31
N LYS A 253 29.88 7.69 -4.91
CA LYS A 253 28.58 8.29 -5.17
C LYS A 253 27.95 8.79 -3.86
N TYR A 254 27.98 7.99 -2.80
CA TYR A 254 27.35 8.36 -1.52
C TYR A 254 28.17 9.37 -0.73
N LYS A 255 29.49 9.44 -0.94
CA LYS A 255 30.35 10.50 -0.37
C LYS A 255 30.11 11.87 -1.01
N LYS A 256 29.51 11.91 -2.20
CA LYS A 256 29.23 13.13 -2.97
C LYS A 256 27.76 13.54 -2.95
N ILE A 257 26.91 12.88 -2.17
CA ILE A 257 25.51 13.30 -2.02
C ILE A 257 25.52 14.70 -1.42
N ARG A 258 25.12 15.66 -2.25
CA ARG A 258 24.93 17.03 -1.84
C ARG A 258 23.61 17.12 -1.07
N LYS A 259 23.61 17.80 0.08
CA LYS A 259 22.39 17.90 0.89
C LYS A 259 21.31 18.60 0.09
N LEU A 260 20.05 18.27 0.35
CA LEU A 260 18.94 18.92 -0.33
C LEU A 260 19.00 20.45 -0.16
N CYS A 261 19.18 20.91 1.07
CA CYS A 261 19.28 22.35 1.37
C CYS A 261 20.55 23.02 0.78
N ASP A 262 21.58 22.28 0.34
CA ASP A 262 22.70 22.90 -0.41
C ASP A 262 22.29 23.27 -1.85
N HIS A 263 21.23 22.66 -2.38
CA HIS A 263 20.61 23.04 -3.66
C HIS A 263 19.62 24.19 -3.51
N HIS A 264 19.12 24.41 -2.29
CA HIS A 264 18.18 25.48 -1.95
C HIS A 264 18.70 26.29 -0.75
N PRO A 265 19.76 27.12 -0.96
CA PRO A 265 20.45 27.84 0.12
C PRO A 265 19.54 28.75 0.95
N GLN A 266 18.43 29.22 0.39
CA GLN A 266 17.42 30.02 1.09
C GLN A 266 16.83 29.32 2.32
N TYR A 267 16.91 27.98 2.40
CA TYR A 267 16.44 27.19 3.54
C TYR A 267 17.56 26.65 4.44
N ALA A 268 18.84 26.93 4.13
CA ALA A 268 19.97 26.25 4.77
C ALA A 268 20.13 26.54 6.27
N GLN A 269 19.62 27.68 6.76
CA GLN A 269 19.75 28.09 8.17
C GLN A 269 18.48 27.86 8.99
N THR A 270 17.39 27.42 8.36
CA THR A 270 16.08 27.30 9.00
C THR A 270 15.78 25.83 9.28
N LYS A 271 15.77 25.44 10.56
CA LYS A 271 15.28 24.14 11.03
C LYS A 271 14.09 24.35 11.96
N LYS A 272 13.11 23.45 11.91
CA LYS A 272 11.94 23.49 12.80
C LYS A 272 11.55 22.11 13.27
N TRP A 273 10.88 22.07 14.41
CA TRP A 273 10.16 20.90 14.88
C TRP A 273 8.88 20.74 14.09
N ILE A 274 8.62 19.53 13.60
CA ILE A 274 7.36 19.18 12.96
C ILE A 274 6.88 17.82 13.44
N ARG A 275 5.57 17.64 13.42
CA ARG A 275 4.90 16.36 13.68
C ARG A 275 4.68 15.67 12.34
N VAL A 276 5.31 14.50 12.14
CA VAL A 276 5.21 13.74 10.88
C VAL A 276 4.46 12.44 11.13
N ARG A 277 3.52 12.13 10.25
CA ARG A 277 2.74 10.89 10.27
C ARG A 277 3.45 9.79 9.50
N PHE A 278 3.56 8.61 10.09
CA PHE A 278 4.17 7.42 9.50
C PHE A 278 3.22 6.22 9.57
N SER A 279 3.36 5.30 8.61
CA SER A 279 2.97 3.90 8.88
C SER A 279 3.98 3.26 9.83
N ARG A 280 3.58 2.19 10.52
CA ARG A 280 4.49 1.44 11.42
C ARG A 280 5.76 1.00 10.72
N TRP A 281 5.62 0.57 9.47
CA TRP A 281 6.72 0.08 8.66
C TRP A 281 7.69 1.19 8.27
N LEU A 282 7.19 2.33 7.77
CA LEU A 282 8.05 3.50 7.44
C LEU A 282 8.81 3.99 8.66
N TYR A 283 8.15 4.07 9.82
CA TYR A 283 8.78 4.49 11.05
C TYR A 283 9.88 3.51 11.48
N ALA A 284 9.60 2.20 11.44
CA ALA A 284 10.56 1.16 11.78
C ALA A 284 11.79 1.20 10.84
N GLN A 285 11.57 1.26 9.53
CA GLN A 285 12.67 1.37 8.56
C GLN A 285 13.56 2.57 8.85
N LEU A 286 12.96 3.74 9.06
CA LEU A 286 13.71 4.96 9.37
C LEU A 286 14.42 4.84 10.73
N LYS A 287 13.75 4.32 11.77
CA LYS A 287 14.30 4.20 13.13
C LYS A 287 15.52 3.28 13.16
N PHE A 288 15.46 2.13 12.49
CA PHE A 288 16.51 1.11 12.54
C PHE A 288 17.61 1.30 11.50
N PHE A 289 17.37 2.07 10.44
CA PHE A 289 18.42 2.44 9.48
C PHE A 289 19.56 3.18 10.18
N SER A 290 20.82 2.79 9.95
CA SER A 290 21.99 3.35 10.63
C SER A 290 22.86 4.17 9.69
N LEU A 291 22.95 5.48 9.93
CA LEU A 291 23.91 6.35 9.22
C LEU A 291 25.33 6.17 9.79
N PRO A 292 26.38 6.37 8.97
CA PRO A 292 27.77 6.32 9.43
C PRO A 292 28.10 7.27 10.59
N HIS A 293 27.32 8.35 10.74
CA HIS A 293 27.48 9.40 11.74
C HIS A 293 26.37 9.40 12.82
N ASP A 294 25.57 8.34 12.90
CA ASP A 294 24.53 8.24 13.95
C ASP A 294 25.11 7.99 15.34
N LYS A 295 26.29 7.36 15.41
CA LYS A 295 26.98 7.14 16.68
C LYS A 295 27.60 8.45 17.14
N MET A 296 26.96 9.06 18.13
CA MET A 296 27.53 10.20 18.84
C MET A 296 28.79 9.76 19.58
N THR A 297 29.79 10.63 19.62
CA THR A 297 30.91 10.47 20.54
C THR A 297 30.41 10.66 21.98
N PRO A 298 31.11 10.11 23.00
CA PRO A 298 30.72 10.32 24.39
C PRO A 298 30.61 11.80 24.78
N GLN A 299 31.42 12.68 24.17
CA GLN A 299 31.36 14.12 24.39
C GLN A 299 30.08 14.73 23.79
N GLU A 300 29.75 14.39 22.54
CA GLU A 300 28.51 14.84 21.90
C GLU A 300 27.26 14.33 22.63
N GLU A 301 27.27 13.09 23.14
CA GLU A 301 26.16 12.57 23.92
C GLU A 301 25.92 13.38 25.20
N VAL A 302 27.00 13.73 25.92
CA VAL A 302 26.92 14.57 27.13
C VAL A 302 26.40 15.95 26.77
N GLU A 303 26.93 16.59 25.73
CA GLU A 303 26.48 17.91 25.28
C GLU A 303 25.01 17.92 24.85
N MET A 304 24.56 16.88 24.15
CA MET A 304 23.16 16.72 23.74
C MET A 304 22.26 16.55 24.96
N LYS A 305 22.62 15.68 25.91
CA LYS A 305 21.84 15.45 27.14
C LYS A 305 21.80 16.65 28.07
N LEU A 306 22.78 17.55 28.00
CA LEU A 306 22.75 18.84 28.71
C LEU A 306 21.78 19.85 28.09
N LYS A 307 21.55 19.76 26.77
CA LYS A 307 20.76 20.73 26.01
C LYS A 307 19.34 20.28 25.72
N PHE A 308 19.10 18.97 25.63
CA PHE A 308 17.87 18.37 25.09
C PHE A 308 17.39 17.18 25.94
N THR A 309 16.08 16.95 25.95
CA THR A 309 15.50 15.73 26.55
C THR A 309 15.79 14.50 25.70
N ASN A 310 15.59 13.30 26.25
CA ASN A 310 15.75 12.06 25.47
C ASN A 310 14.81 12.01 24.25
N ALA A 311 13.57 12.49 24.40
CA ALA A 311 12.60 12.58 23.30
C ALA A 311 13.07 13.54 22.21
N GLU A 312 13.59 14.71 22.59
CA GLU A 312 14.20 15.67 21.65
C GLU A 312 15.41 15.07 20.93
N ILE A 313 16.28 14.36 21.65
CA ILE A 313 17.43 13.69 21.03
C ILE A 313 16.97 12.65 19.99
N LYS A 314 15.94 11.84 20.31
CA LYS A 314 15.33 10.89 19.36
C LYS A 314 14.78 11.61 18.11
N GLY A 315 14.05 12.70 18.30
CA GLY A 315 13.48 13.50 17.21
C GLY A 315 14.53 14.18 16.33
N ILE A 316 15.64 14.62 16.91
CA ILE A 316 16.80 15.16 16.18
C ILE A 316 17.47 14.06 15.34
N LEU A 317 17.68 12.87 15.92
CA LEU A 317 18.28 11.74 15.21
C LEU A 317 17.40 11.26 14.05
N LEU A 318 16.09 11.10 14.27
CA LEU A 318 15.13 10.78 13.20
C LEU A 318 15.13 11.86 12.12
N GLY A 319 15.17 13.14 12.50
CA GLY A 319 15.24 14.25 11.57
C GLY A 319 16.49 14.23 10.68
N ARG A 320 17.65 13.85 11.22
CA ARG A 320 18.89 13.65 10.43
C ARG A 320 18.73 12.56 9.38
N LYS A 321 18.08 11.44 9.75
CA LYS A 321 17.81 10.34 8.82
C LYS A 321 16.87 10.78 7.71
N LEU A 322 15.80 11.52 8.03
CA LEU A 322 14.90 12.08 7.02
C LEU A 322 15.62 13.07 6.10
N GLU A 323 16.41 13.99 6.65
CA GLU A 323 17.20 14.94 5.85
C GLU A 323 18.10 14.21 4.84
N PHE A 324 18.75 13.14 5.29
CA PHE A 324 19.55 12.29 4.41
C PHE A 324 18.69 11.52 3.39
N ALA A 325 17.54 10.96 3.80
CA ALA A 325 16.60 10.25 2.94
C ALA A 325 16.14 11.11 1.75
N PHE A 326 15.71 12.34 2.02
CA PHE A 326 15.27 13.28 0.99
C PHE A 326 16.42 13.74 0.11
N SER A 327 17.60 13.96 0.69
CA SER A 327 18.81 14.29 -0.08
C SER A 327 19.15 13.15 -1.04
N LEU A 328 19.12 11.90 -0.57
CA LEU A 328 19.39 10.72 -1.38
C LEU A 328 18.36 10.54 -2.50
N LEU A 329 17.07 10.64 -2.18
CA LEU A 329 15.99 10.61 -3.16
C LEU A 329 16.24 11.66 -4.26
N TYR A 330 16.39 12.93 -3.89
CA TYR A 330 16.61 14.02 -4.83
C TYR A 330 17.84 13.81 -5.73
N ASN A 331 18.94 13.30 -5.19
CA ASN A 331 20.14 13.03 -5.97
C ASN A 331 20.01 11.80 -6.89
N ASN A 332 19.10 10.86 -6.59
CA ASN A 332 18.86 9.66 -7.40
C ASN A 332 17.83 9.89 -8.52
N LEU A 333 16.94 10.87 -8.37
CA LEU A 333 15.93 11.19 -9.39
C LEU A 333 16.59 11.85 -10.61
N GLY A 334 16.29 11.30 -11.80
CA GLY A 334 16.64 11.94 -13.07
C GLY A 334 15.83 13.22 -13.32
N PRO A 335 16.23 14.05 -14.29
CA PRO A 335 15.51 15.29 -14.61
C PRO A 335 14.08 15.04 -15.12
N GLU A 336 13.85 13.92 -15.82
CA GLU A 336 12.55 13.53 -16.37
C GLU A 336 11.71 12.67 -15.40
N ASP A 337 12.19 12.44 -14.17
CA ASP A 337 11.45 11.62 -13.22
C ASP A 337 10.20 12.37 -12.72
N PRO A 338 8.99 11.78 -12.78
CA PRO A 338 7.77 12.46 -12.33
C PRO A 338 7.84 12.94 -10.87
N LEU A 339 8.54 12.22 -9.99
CA LEU A 339 8.69 12.61 -8.58
C LEU A 339 9.54 13.87 -8.41
N ARG A 340 10.36 14.22 -9.41
CA ARG A 340 11.20 15.41 -9.38
C ARG A 340 10.36 16.70 -9.32
N THR A 341 9.20 16.70 -9.98
CA THR A 341 8.29 17.85 -10.02
C THR A 341 7.81 18.29 -8.63
N HIS A 342 7.73 17.35 -7.67
CA HIS A 342 7.31 17.64 -6.31
C HIS A 342 8.34 18.49 -5.54
N PHE A 343 9.59 18.57 -6.00
CA PHE A 343 10.62 19.42 -5.41
C PHE A 343 10.55 20.87 -5.90
N ASN A 344 9.76 21.17 -6.94
CA ASN A 344 9.63 22.52 -7.48
C ASN A 344 9.04 23.50 -6.46
N ILE A 345 8.30 23.01 -5.46
CA ILE A 345 7.81 23.84 -4.35
C ILE A 345 8.94 24.55 -3.59
N LEU A 346 10.17 24.03 -3.68
CA LEU A 346 11.36 24.60 -3.04
C LEU A 346 12.05 25.67 -3.90
N GLU A 347 11.52 25.98 -5.09
CA GLU A 347 11.99 27.08 -5.93
C GLU A 347 11.39 28.43 -5.50
N GLU A 348 10.30 28.41 -4.73
CA GLU A 348 9.65 29.60 -4.19
C GLU A 348 10.38 30.11 -2.93
N THR A 349 10.37 31.42 -2.68
CA THR A 349 10.90 32.00 -1.44
C THR A 349 9.90 31.84 -0.30
N PRO A 350 10.28 31.30 0.88
CA PRO A 350 9.38 31.20 2.02
C PRO A 350 8.94 32.59 2.51
N GLU A 351 7.66 32.75 2.82
CA GLU A 351 7.14 33.93 3.52
C GLU A 351 7.69 33.96 4.97
N GLU A 352 8.11 35.14 5.45
CA GLU A 352 8.74 35.30 6.78
C GLU A 352 7.85 34.77 7.93
N ASP A 353 6.52 34.85 7.79
CA ASP A 353 5.55 34.41 8.80
C ASP A 353 5.39 32.87 8.86
N GLN A 354 5.81 32.13 7.84
CA GLN A 354 5.76 30.65 7.82
C GLN A 354 6.96 30.00 8.51
N LEU A 355 7.99 30.79 8.81
CA LEU A 355 9.20 30.38 9.52
C LEU A 355 9.01 30.27 11.03
N VAL A 356 7.81 30.57 11.55
CA VAL A 356 7.48 30.42 12.97
C VAL A 356 7.55 28.94 13.35
N SER A 357 8.56 28.60 14.12
CA SER A 357 8.77 27.26 14.66
C SER A 357 7.60 26.86 15.56
N VAL A 358 7.12 25.62 15.42
CA VAL A 358 6.36 24.98 16.49
C VAL A 358 7.21 25.06 17.75
N GLY A 359 6.68 25.71 18.79
CA GLY A 359 7.40 25.96 20.02
C GLY A 359 7.84 24.65 20.66
N ARG A 360 9.01 24.67 21.31
CA ARG A 360 9.59 23.55 22.08
C ARG A 360 8.60 22.90 23.08
N ALA A 361 7.52 23.59 23.43
CA ALA A 361 6.49 23.19 24.38
C ALA A 361 5.43 22.21 23.84
N GLU A 362 5.27 22.04 22.52
CA GLU A 362 4.31 21.07 21.95
C GLU A 362 4.87 19.64 21.84
N LEU A 363 6.13 19.45 22.21
CA LEU A 363 6.75 18.16 22.49
C LEU A 363 6.20 17.66 23.83
N ALA A 364 4.93 17.28 23.87
CA ALA A 364 4.39 16.61 25.05
C ALA A 364 5.33 15.46 25.42
N ASP A 365 5.66 15.36 26.72
CA ASP A 365 6.33 14.24 27.39
C ASP A 365 5.47 12.96 27.25
N ASP A 366 5.18 12.55 26.02
CA ASP A 366 4.62 11.26 25.74
C ASP A 366 5.78 10.25 25.70
N ASP A 367 6.39 10.10 26.88
CA ASP A 367 7.24 8.97 27.25
C ASP A 367 6.46 7.65 27.23
N SER A 368 5.19 7.67 26.83
CA SER A 368 4.49 6.47 26.38
C SER A 368 5.10 6.03 25.04
N GLU A 369 6.29 5.44 25.15
CA GLU A 369 6.60 4.36 24.26
C GLU A 369 5.59 3.22 24.49
N VAL A 370 4.34 3.36 24.01
CA VAL A 370 3.33 2.27 23.95
C VAL A 370 3.74 1.24 22.89
N TRP A 371 5.03 0.97 22.78
CA TRP A 371 5.69 0.40 21.61
C TRP A 371 6.14 -1.05 21.78
N LEU A 372 5.94 -1.69 22.93
CA LEU A 372 6.56 -2.99 23.18
C LEU A 372 5.70 -3.97 24.01
N GLU A 373 4.45 -4.21 23.60
CA GLU A 373 3.90 -5.56 23.75
C GLU A 373 3.99 -6.25 22.39
N VAL A 374 5.18 -6.82 22.14
CA VAL A 374 5.35 -7.89 21.16
C VAL A 374 4.62 -9.09 21.76
N SER A 375 3.40 -9.38 21.31
CA SER A 375 2.89 -10.75 21.42
C SER A 375 3.74 -11.61 20.47
N PRO A 376 4.46 -12.61 20.98
CA PRO A 376 5.07 -13.61 20.11
C PRO A 376 3.94 -14.51 19.61
N GLU A 377 3.55 -14.34 18.34
CA GLU A 377 2.83 -15.37 17.59
C GLU A 377 3.65 -15.78 16.36
#